data_AF-A0AA40VME2-F1
#
_entry.id   AF-A0AA40VME2-F1
#
_cell.length_a   1.000
_cell.length_b   1.000
_cell.length_c   1.000
_cell.angle_alpha   90.00
_cell.angle_beta   90.00
_cell.angle_gamma   90.00
#
_symmetry.space_group_name_H-M   'P 1'
#
loop_
_entity.id
_entity.type
_entity.pdbx_description
1 polymer ?
#
loop_
_entity_poly.entity_id
_entity_poly.type
_entity_poly.pdbx_seq_one_letter_code
_entity_poly.pdbx_strand_id
1 'polypeptide(L)'
;MIAVALPLTPDGDQAREWAQDELAQEIYRVTEPTPFDRFARAVGEFVMDLFSGELPPAFGPWLASIVVLVVVAIIVVAVLIWGRPRSITRSRASAHLFGHEEGRSAAELRRDADAAASTGDWDEAIVLRFRALARDLEERTLLDPAPGTTVHGFAHAAAELFPDAGPALHRAADAFDDVRYLRRHGSAAIYRDLVELDTRLTRATAEAVSA
;
A
#
# COMPACT_ATOMS: atom_id res chain seq x y z
N MET A 1 -10.16 80.55 10.20
CA MET A 1 -9.39 79.45 9.59
C MET A 1 -8.50 78.88 10.70
N ILE A 2 -8.95 77.83 11.39
CA ILE A 2 -8.20 77.19 12.49
C ILE A 2 -7.62 75.89 11.91
N ALA A 3 -6.29 75.81 11.84
CA ALA A 3 -5.61 74.55 11.62
C ALA A 3 -5.53 73.83 12.97
N VAL A 4 -6.38 72.81 13.16
CA VAL A 4 -6.30 71.88 14.28
C VAL A 4 -5.14 70.94 13.99
N ALA A 5 -4.03 71.10 14.70
CA ALA A 5 -2.98 70.09 14.72
C ALA A 5 -3.53 68.90 15.53
N LEU A 6 -3.86 67.80 14.84
CA LEU A 6 -4.11 66.52 15.50
C LEU A 6 -2.81 66.12 16.21
N PRO A 7 -2.77 66.02 17.54
CA PRO A 7 -1.58 65.50 18.21
C PRO A 7 -1.45 64.03 17.79
N LEU A 8 -0.44 63.72 16.99
CA LEU A 8 -0.15 62.37 16.49
C LEU A 8 0.42 61.44 17.57
N THR A 9 0.29 61.81 18.84
CA THR A 9 0.74 61.04 20.00
C THR A 9 -0.42 60.94 20.99
N PRO A 10 -0.98 59.74 21.20
CA PRO A 10 -2.08 59.53 22.14
C PRO A 10 -1.61 59.81 23.58
N ASP A 11 -2.52 60.33 24.40
CA ASP A 11 -2.31 60.51 25.84
C ASP A 11 -2.17 59.14 26.54
N GLY A 12 -1.59 59.09 27.74
CA GLY A 12 -1.14 57.83 28.37
C GLY A 12 -2.24 56.76 28.56
N ASP A 13 -3.46 57.19 28.87
CA ASP A 13 -4.61 56.29 29.00
C ASP A 13 -5.14 55.83 27.64
N GLN A 14 -5.07 56.70 26.63
CA GLN A 14 -5.50 56.43 25.26
C GLN A 14 -4.53 55.45 24.55
N ALA A 15 -3.23 55.57 24.83
CA ALA A 15 -2.22 54.61 24.41
C ALA A 15 -2.43 53.22 25.04
N ARG A 16 -2.95 53.17 26.28
CA ARG A 16 -3.26 51.92 26.98
C ARG A 16 -4.48 51.22 26.40
N GLU A 17 -5.56 51.95 26.12
CA GLU A 17 -6.73 51.41 25.42
C GLU A 17 -6.35 50.92 24.03
N TRP A 18 -5.60 51.69 23.24
CA TRP A 18 -5.18 51.27 21.90
C TRP A 18 -4.26 50.05 21.92
N ALA A 19 -3.37 49.94 22.91
CA ALA A 19 -2.56 48.73 23.09
C ALA A 19 -3.42 47.52 23.48
N GLN A 20 -4.48 47.71 24.28
CA GLN A 20 -5.39 46.65 24.65
C GLN A 20 -6.27 46.20 23.47
N ASP A 21 -6.78 47.14 22.67
CA ASP A 21 -7.55 46.86 21.46
C ASP A 21 -6.71 46.16 20.39
N GLU A 22 -5.45 46.57 20.20
CA GLU A 22 -4.51 45.92 19.26
C GLU A 22 -4.15 44.49 19.70
N LEU A 23 -3.90 44.27 21.01
CA LEU A 23 -3.64 42.94 21.57
C LEU A 23 -4.87 42.01 21.56
N ALA A 24 -6.08 42.58 21.48
CA ALA A 24 -7.33 41.85 21.33
C ALA A 24 -7.61 41.45 19.87
N GLN A 25 -6.87 41.98 18.89
CA GLN A 25 -7.07 41.63 17.48
C GLN A 25 -6.69 40.17 17.20
N GLU A 26 -7.62 39.47 16.57
CA GLU A 26 -7.57 38.04 16.23
C GLU A 26 -6.40 37.68 15.29
N ILE A 27 -5.80 38.68 14.63
CA ILE A 27 -4.62 38.57 13.75
C ILE A 27 -3.40 38.00 14.48
N TYR A 28 -3.28 38.18 15.81
CA TYR A 28 -2.20 37.59 16.60
C TYR A 28 -2.46 36.16 17.10
N ARG A 29 -3.65 35.58 16.87
CA ARG A 29 -3.95 34.18 17.25
C ARG A 29 -3.36 33.13 16.28
N VAL A 30 -2.59 33.55 15.29
CA VAL A 30 -1.99 32.67 14.25
C VAL A 30 -0.87 31.76 14.80
N THR A 31 -0.49 31.88 16.08
CA THR A 31 0.52 30.98 16.70
C THR A 31 -0.04 30.17 17.86
N GLU A 32 -1.34 29.83 17.85
CA GLU A 32 -1.74 28.67 18.65
C GLU A 32 -1.26 27.41 17.93
N PRO A 33 -0.27 26.67 18.49
CA PRO A 33 0.14 25.42 17.89
C PRO A 33 -1.11 24.56 17.78
N THR A 34 -1.36 24.10 16.56
CA THR A 34 -2.49 23.22 16.27
C THR A 34 -2.43 22.04 17.25
N PRO A 35 -3.56 21.40 17.59
CA PRO A 35 -3.54 20.20 18.44
C PRO A 35 -2.53 19.15 17.93
N PHE A 36 -2.35 19.10 16.60
CA PHE A 36 -1.33 18.28 15.95
C PHE A 36 0.11 18.76 16.18
N ASP A 37 0.37 20.05 16.12
CA ASP A 37 1.71 20.62 16.35
C ASP A 37 2.17 20.43 17.80
N ARG A 38 1.25 20.56 18.77
CA ARG A 38 1.53 20.23 20.18
C ARG A 38 1.82 18.74 20.38
N PHE A 39 1.06 17.88 19.71
CA PHE A 39 1.28 16.44 19.76
C PHE A 39 2.62 16.06 19.14
N ALA A 40 2.96 16.60 17.97
CA ALA A 40 4.22 16.34 17.30
C ALA A 40 5.42 16.81 18.13
N ARG A 41 5.32 17.98 18.77
CA ARG A 41 6.36 18.48 19.68
C ARG A 41 6.53 17.58 20.90
N ALA A 42 5.45 17.17 21.56
CA ALA A 42 5.50 16.28 22.72
C ALA A 42 6.10 14.90 22.36
N VAL A 43 5.79 14.37 21.17
CA VAL A 43 6.39 13.13 20.67
C VAL A 43 7.89 13.31 20.40
N GLY A 44 8.31 14.43 19.80
CA GLY A 44 9.71 14.73 19.54
C GLY A 44 10.55 14.87 20.81
N GLU A 45 10.06 15.60 21.80
CA GLU A 45 10.70 15.75 23.11
C GLU A 45 10.85 14.39 23.81
N PHE A 46 9.79 13.57 23.83
CA PHE A 46 9.85 12.22 24.39
C PHE A 46 10.91 11.32 23.73
N VAL A 47 11.04 11.40 22.39
CA VAL A 47 12.05 10.62 21.66
C VAL A 47 13.45 11.09 22.02
N MET A 48 13.68 12.40 22.13
CA MET A 48 15.00 12.95 22.49
C MET A 48 15.39 12.57 23.93
N ASP A 49 14.46 12.63 24.88
CA ASP A 49 14.70 12.24 26.28
C ASP A 49 15.01 10.74 26.41
N LEU A 50 14.42 9.91 25.55
CA LEU A 50 14.71 8.48 25.48
C LEU A 50 16.14 8.21 24.99
N PHE A 51 16.65 9.01 24.06
CA PHE A 51 18.02 8.88 23.54
C PHE A 51 19.07 9.52 24.46
N SER A 52 18.72 10.60 25.18
CA SER A 52 19.62 11.25 26.15
C SER A 52 19.75 10.47 27.46
N GLY A 53 18.81 9.56 27.74
CA GLY A 53 18.80 8.77 28.97
C GLY A 53 18.27 9.54 30.19
N GLU A 54 17.80 10.77 30.01
CA GLU A 54 17.17 11.62 31.03
C GLU A 54 15.68 11.28 31.16
N LEU A 55 15.38 10.02 31.45
CA LEU A 55 14.01 9.58 31.64
C LEU A 55 13.51 9.96 33.04
N PRO A 56 12.32 10.56 33.19
CA PRO A 56 11.76 10.85 34.51
C PRO A 56 11.65 9.56 35.36
N PRO A 57 11.97 9.61 36.67
CA PRO A 57 12.00 8.42 37.53
C PRO A 57 10.67 7.65 37.59
N ALA A 58 9.57 8.29 37.20
CA ALA A 58 8.24 7.69 37.07
C ALA A 58 8.14 6.61 35.97
N PHE A 59 9.06 6.59 34.98
CA PHE A 59 8.99 5.68 33.84
C PHE A 59 9.64 4.30 34.06
N GLY A 60 10.31 4.08 35.19
CA GLY A 60 10.98 2.84 35.66
C GLY A 60 10.81 1.54 34.84
N PRO A 61 10.35 0.41 35.43
CA PRO A 61 10.26 -0.88 34.72
C PRO A 61 9.20 -0.92 33.60
N TRP A 62 8.37 0.13 33.47
CA TRP A 62 7.33 0.22 32.44
C TRP A 62 7.82 0.80 31.11
N LEU A 63 9.02 1.39 31.06
CA LEU A 63 9.60 1.88 29.81
C LEU A 63 9.69 0.77 28.75
N ALA A 64 10.10 -0.44 29.16
CA ALA A 64 10.14 -1.60 28.26
C ALA A 64 8.74 -1.93 27.71
N SER A 65 7.70 -1.82 28.53
CA SER A 65 6.31 -2.02 28.10
C SER A 65 5.83 -0.94 27.13
N ILE A 66 6.21 0.32 27.35
CA ILE A 66 5.88 1.44 26.45
C ILE A 66 6.61 1.30 25.11
N VAL A 67 7.90 0.93 25.12
CA VAL A 67 8.67 0.68 23.90
C VAL A 67 8.05 -0.49 23.12
N VAL A 68 7.71 -1.59 23.79
CA VAL A 68 7.00 -2.72 23.15
C VAL A 68 5.66 -2.28 22.58
N LEU A 69 4.87 -1.48 23.31
CA LEU A 69 3.60 -0.97 22.82
C LEU A 69 3.76 -0.10 21.57
N VAL A 70 4.76 0.78 21.55
CA VAL A 70 5.07 1.64 20.38
C VAL A 70 5.54 0.79 19.20
N VAL A 71 6.42 -0.19 19.42
CA VAL A 71 6.85 -1.14 18.38
C VAL A 71 5.65 -1.92 17.84
N VAL A 72 4.78 -2.42 18.71
CA VAL A 72 3.53 -3.08 18.31
C VAL A 72 2.64 -2.12 17.52
N ALA A 73 2.49 -0.87 17.95
CA ALA A 73 1.70 0.12 17.24
C ALA A 73 2.29 0.44 15.85
N ILE A 74 3.61 0.57 15.73
CA ILE A 74 4.31 0.75 14.45
C ILE A 74 4.10 -0.47 13.56
N ILE A 75 4.22 -1.68 14.10
CA ILE A 75 3.94 -2.92 13.35
C ILE A 75 2.48 -2.95 12.90
N VAL A 76 1.52 -2.61 13.77
CA VAL A 76 0.09 -2.54 13.43
C VAL A 76 -0.16 -1.50 12.35
N VAL A 77 0.42 -0.31 12.45
CA VAL A 77 0.29 0.75 11.44
C VAL A 77 0.94 0.33 10.12
N ALA A 78 2.14 -0.26 10.16
CA ALA A 78 2.81 -0.81 8.99
C ALA A 78 1.95 -1.92 8.37
N VAL A 79 1.36 -2.82 9.15
CA VAL A 79 0.42 -3.84 8.69
C VAL A 79 -0.91 -3.23 8.21
N LEU A 80 -1.37 -2.10 8.72
CA LEU A 80 -2.58 -1.43 8.21
C LEU A 80 -2.32 -0.68 6.90
N ILE A 81 -1.09 -0.20 6.68
CA ILE A 81 -0.65 0.48 5.47
C ILE A 81 -0.27 -0.54 4.38
N TRP A 82 0.55 -1.56 4.71
CA TRP A 82 1.03 -2.60 3.78
C TRP A 82 0.17 -3.87 3.77
N GLY A 83 -0.41 -4.25 4.89
CA GLY A 83 -1.20 -5.48 5.03
C GLY A 83 -2.68 -5.26 4.74
N ARG A 84 -3.00 -4.40 3.77
CA ARG A 84 -4.38 -4.15 3.37
C ARG A 84 -4.75 -4.75 2.01
N PRO A 85 -4.91 -6.08 1.90
CA PRO A 85 -5.86 -6.62 0.96
C PRO A 85 -7.26 -6.37 1.56
N ARG A 86 -7.93 -5.32 1.06
CA ARG A 86 -9.36 -5.14 1.31
C ARG A 86 -10.11 -6.24 0.55
N SER A 87 -10.68 -7.19 1.31
CA SER A 87 -11.45 -8.35 0.83
C SER A 87 -10.54 -9.42 0.20
N ILE A 88 -10.36 -10.62 0.75
CA ILE A 88 -11.38 -11.66 0.98
C ILE A 88 -10.90 -12.54 2.15
N THR A 89 -11.86 -12.99 2.95
CA THR A 89 -11.81 -13.99 4.04
C THR A 89 -10.49 -14.72 4.28
N ARG A 90 -10.03 -14.67 5.55
CA ARG A 90 -9.09 -15.64 6.12
C ARG A 90 -9.56 -17.06 5.83
N SER A 91 -8.99 -17.72 4.84
CA SER A 91 -8.76 -19.15 4.90
C SER A 91 -7.28 -19.36 5.24
N ARG A 92 -7.02 -20.22 6.21
CA ARG A 92 -5.72 -20.86 6.36
C ARG A 92 -5.56 -21.79 5.15
N ALA A 93 -5.22 -21.24 3.98
CA ALA A 93 -4.87 -22.03 2.81
C ALA A 93 -3.35 -22.05 2.71
N SER A 94 -2.78 -23.09 3.32
CA SER A 94 -1.46 -23.60 2.97
C SER A 94 -1.39 -23.86 1.46
N ALA A 95 -0.39 -23.27 0.80
CA ALA A 95 0.33 -23.88 -0.31
C ALA A 95 -0.47 -24.45 -1.51
N HIS A 96 -1.38 -23.69 -2.11
CA HIS A 96 -1.88 -24.06 -3.44
C HIS A 96 -1.88 -22.88 -4.42
N LEU A 97 -1.05 -22.98 -5.45
CA LEU A 97 -1.02 -22.09 -6.62
C LEU A 97 -2.26 -22.28 -7.52
N PHE A 98 -2.92 -23.45 -7.41
CA PHE A 98 -4.06 -23.94 -8.22
C PHE A 98 -5.09 -24.67 -7.35
N GLY A 99 -5.29 -24.22 -6.12
CA GLY A 99 -6.10 -24.99 -5.16
C GLY A 99 -7.52 -25.17 -5.67
N HIS A 100 -8.04 -26.39 -5.59
CA HIS A 100 -9.46 -26.75 -5.78
C HIS A 100 -10.44 -25.95 -4.90
N GLU A 101 -9.95 -25.01 -4.09
CA GLU A 101 -10.71 -24.10 -3.22
C GLU A 101 -10.71 -22.64 -3.70
N GLU A 102 -9.98 -22.27 -4.75
CA GLU A 102 -10.18 -20.97 -5.41
C GLU A 102 -11.44 -21.04 -6.29
N GLY A 103 -12.62 -20.88 -5.68
CA GLY A 103 -13.90 -20.86 -6.40
C GLY A 103 -14.12 -19.66 -7.32
N ARG A 104 -13.07 -18.88 -7.61
CA ARG A 104 -13.11 -17.73 -8.52
C ARG A 104 -12.74 -18.17 -9.92
N SER A 105 -13.52 -17.71 -10.89
CA SER A 105 -13.25 -17.93 -12.31
C SER A 105 -12.04 -17.14 -12.80
N ALA A 106 -11.47 -17.53 -13.94
CA ALA A 106 -10.42 -16.74 -14.60
C ALA A 106 -10.88 -15.30 -14.85
N ALA A 107 -12.13 -15.09 -15.26
CA ALA A 107 -12.72 -13.76 -15.49
C ALA A 107 -12.82 -12.93 -14.21
N GLU A 108 -13.16 -13.53 -13.07
CA GLU A 108 -13.16 -12.85 -11.77
C GLU A 108 -11.77 -12.41 -11.36
N LEU A 109 -10.77 -13.29 -11.49
CA LEU A 109 -9.38 -12.98 -11.17
C LEU A 109 -8.83 -11.85 -12.07
N ARG A 110 -9.20 -11.80 -13.35
CA ARG A 110 -8.85 -10.69 -14.25
C ARG A 110 -9.45 -9.36 -13.79
N ARG A 111 -10.73 -9.35 -13.38
CA ARG A 111 -11.39 -8.14 -12.87
C ARG A 111 -10.75 -7.65 -11.58
N ASP A 112 -10.43 -8.55 -10.65
CA ASP A 112 -9.75 -8.20 -9.40
C ASP A 112 -8.34 -7.65 -9.69
N ALA A 113 -7.62 -8.24 -10.65
CA ALA A 113 -6.32 -7.74 -11.08
C ALA A 113 -6.39 -6.32 -11.67
N ASP A 114 -7.39 -6.03 -12.50
CA ASP A 114 -7.62 -4.70 -13.06
C ASP A 114 -8.01 -3.67 -12.00
N ALA A 115 -8.78 -4.09 -10.99
CA ALA A 115 -9.09 -3.23 -9.85
C ALA A 115 -7.83 -2.88 -9.05
N ALA A 116 -6.97 -3.85 -8.75
CA ALA A 116 -5.69 -3.62 -8.07
C ALA A 116 -4.75 -2.70 -8.89
N ALA A 117 -4.65 -2.93 -10.20
CA ALA A 117 -3.90 -2.08 -11.11
C ALA A 117 -4.42 -0.63 -11.12
N SER A 118 -5.74 -0.42 -11.05
CA SER A 118 -6.35 0.91 -11.02
C SER A 118 -6.00 1.71 -9.77
N THR A 119 -5.72 1.04 -8.64
CA THR A 119 -5.28 1.67 -7.40
C THR A 119 -3.77 1.76 -7.26
N GLY A 120 -3.01 1.33 -8.29
CA GLY A 120 -1.55 1.31 -8.30
C GLY A 120 -0.94 0.17 -7.47
N ASP A 121 -1.74 -0.81 -7.06
CA ASP A 121 -1.27 -2.01 -6.36
C ASP A 121 -0.78 -3.06 -7.38
N TRP A 122 0.43 -2.82 -7.89
CA TRP A 122 1.01 -3.63 -8.97
C TRP A 122 1.36 -5.05 -8.52
N ASP A 123 1.75 -5.23 -7.25
CA ASP A 123 2.14 -6.52 -6.70
C ASP A 123 0.94 -7.47 -6.70
N GLU A 124 -0.20 -7.01 -6.16
CA GLU A 124 -1.46 -7.76 -6.14
C GLU A 124 -1.99 -7.97 -7.57
N ALA A 125 -1.91 -6.95 -8.43
CA ALA A 125 -2.36 -7.05 -9.82
C ALA A 125 -1.61 -8.14 -10.60
N ILE A 126 -0.29 -8.24 -10.42
CA ILE A 126 0.55 -9.28 -11.05
C ILE A 126 0.18 -10.67 -10.53
N VAL A 127 0.02 -10.84 -9.21
CA VAL A 127 -0.37 -12.12 -8.60
C VAL A 127 -1.71 -12.59 -9.11
N LEU A 128 -2.73 -11.71 -9.11
CA LEU A 128 -4.08 -12.04 -9.55
C LEU A 128 -4.14 -12.33 -11.05
N ARG A 129 -3.42 -11.58 -11.88
CA ARG A 129 -3.39 -11.82 -13.33
C ARG A 129 -2.69 -13.13 -13.68
N PHE A 130 -1.62 -13.50 -12.99
CA PHE A 130 -0.97 -14.79 -13.19
C PHE A 130 -1.90 -15.95 -12.81
N ARG A 131 -2.60 -15.83 -11.67
CA ARG A 131 -3.62 -16.79 -11.26
C ARG A 131 -4.77 -16.89 -12.25
N ALA A 132 -5.18 -15.76 -12.84
CA ALA A 132 -6.20 -15.76 -13.88
C ALA A 132 -5.77 -16.53 -15.12
N LEU A 133 -4.52 -16.34 -15.58
CA LEU A 133 -3.93 -17.07 -16.71
C LEU A 133 -3.89 -18.58 -16.42
N ALA A 134 -3.40 -18.93 -15.23
CA ALA A 134 -3.41 -20.30 -14.71
C ALA A 134 -4.80 -20.94 -14.75
N ARG A 135 -5.78 -20.23 -14.18
CA ARG A 135 -7.16 -20.68 -14.11
C ARG A 135 -7.81 -20.79 -15.49
N ASP A 136 -7.49 -19.91 -16.42
CA ASP A 136 -8.00 -19.94 -17.80
C ASP A 136 -7.57 -21.23 -18.52
N LEU A 137 -6.30 -21.62 -18.38
CA LEU A 137 -5.79 -22.86 -18.98
C LEU A 137 -6.40 -24.12 -18.34
N GLU A 138 -6.71 -24.07 -17.04
CA GLU A 138 -7.40 -25.14 -16.33
C GLU A 138 -8.89 -25.25 -16.71
N GLU A 139 -9.62 -24.13 -16.70
CA GLU A 139 -11.04 -24.06 -17.07
C GLU A 139 -11.29 -24.55 -18.50
N ARG A 140 -10.29 -24.36 -19.36
CA ARG A 140 -10.34 -24.75 -20.78
C ARG A 140 -9.70 -26.12 -21.02
N THR A 141 -9.36 -26.85 -19.95
CA THR A 141 -8.82 -28.22 -19.95
C THR A 141 -7.56 -28.36 -20.80
N LEU A 142 -6.77 -27.29 -20.91
CA LEU A 142 -5.50 -27.30 -21.63
C LEU A 142 -4.34 -27.73 -20.72
N LEU A 143 -4.40 -27.33 -19.46
CA LEU A 143 -3.46 -27.76 -18.43
C LEU A 143 -4.23 -28.18 -17.19
N ASP A 144 -3.90 -29.36 -16.68
CA ASP A 144 -4.35 -29.82 -15.36
C ASP A 144 -3.12 -29.97 -14.45
N PRO A 145 -2.65 -28.86 -13.83
CA PRO A 145 -1.47 -28.88 -13.00
C PRO A 145 -1.71 -29.71 -11.74
N ALA A 146 -0.88 -30.75 -11.54
CA ALA A 146 -0.97 -31.62 -10.38
C ALA A 146 -0.89 -30.83 -9.05
N PRO A 147 -1.51 -31.34 -7.96
CA PRO A 147 -1.38 -30.73 -6.64
C PRO A 147 0.09 -30.52 -6.25
N GLY A 148 0.44 -29.29 -5.86
CA GLY A 148 1.81 -28.92 -5.50
C GLY A 148 2.66 -28.40 -6.66
N THR A 149 2.09 -28.22 -7.86
CA THR A 149 2.78 -27.59 -8.99
C THR A 149 3.25 -26.18 -8.62
N THR A 150 4.54 -25.91 -8.84
CA THR A 150 5.16 -24.60 -8.63
C THR A 150 4.85 -23.66 -9.79
N VAL A 151 5.04 -22.34 -9.59
CA VAL A 151 4.82 -21.34 -10.65
C VAL A 151 5.69 -21.60 -11.88
N HIS A 152 6.96 -21.98 -11.67
CA HIS A 152 7.86 -22.36 -12.75
C HIS A 152 7.50 -23.70 -13.38
N GLY A 153 7.01 -24.66 -12.59
CA GLY A 153 6.53 -25.94 -13.11
C GLY A 153 5.34 -25.73 -14.05
N PHE A 154 4.40 -24.87 -13.66
CA PHE A 154 3.29 -24.48 -14.53
C PHE A 154 3.76 -23.74 -15.77
N ALA A 155 4.66 -22.75 -15.63
CA ALA A 155 5.17 -22.00 -16.78
C ALA A 155 5.91 -22.90 -17.78
N HIS A 156 6.61 -23.92 -17.29
CA HIS A 156 7.25 -24.91 -18.15
C HIS A 156 6.23 -25.75 -18.91
N ALA A 157 5.22 -26.31 -18.23
CA ALA A 157 4.15 -27.06 -18.89
C ALA A 157 3.35 -26.20 -19.89
N ALA A 158 3.08 -24.94 -19.55
CA ALA A 158 2.47 -23.99 -20.47
C ALA A 158 3.36 -23.66 -21.67
N ALA A 159 4.68 -23.59 -21.49
CA ALA A 159 5.62 -23.33 -22.58
C ALA A 159 5.71 -24.52 -23.55
N GLU A 160 5.48 -25.75 -23.09
CA GLU A 160 5.37 -26.93 -23.97
C GLU A 160 4.14 -26.85 -24.89
N LEU A 161 3.02 -26.31 -24.38
CA LEU A 161 1.80 -26.09 -25.18
C LEU A 161 1.88 -24.84 -26.08
N PHE A 162 2.59 -23.81 -25.62
CA PHE A 162 2.73 -22.54 -26.32
C PHE A 162 4.21 -22.15 -26.50
N PRO A 163 4.96 -22.82 -27.40
CA PRO A 163 6.39 -22.60 -27.56
C PRO A 163 6.76 -21.13 -27.84
N ASP A 164 5.98 -20.45 -28.68
CA ASP A 164 6.17 -19.03 -29.02
C ASP A 164 5.99 -18.08 -27.82
N ALA A 165 5.24 -18.51 -26.81
CA ALA A 165 5.01 -17.77 -25.58
C ALA A 165 5.97 -18.17 -24.45
N GLY A 166 6.77 -19.22 -24.61
CA GLY A 166 7.64 -19.79 -23.58
C GLY A 166 8.51 -18.77 -22.83
N PRO A 167 9.29 -17.92 -23.53
CA PRO A 167 10.09 -16.89 -22.87
C PRO A 167 9.26 -15.90 -22.04
N ALA A 168 8.03 -15.59 -22.47
CA ALA A 168 7.14 -14.69 -21.74
C ALA A 168 6.49 -15.39 -20.53
N LEU A 169 6.15 -16.68 -20.65
CA LEU A 169 5.66 -17.50 -19.54
C LEU A 169 6.68 -17.63 -18.42
N HIS A 170 7.96 -17.83 -18.76
CA HIS A 170 9.02 -17.87 -17.76
C HIS A 170 9.21 -16.52 -17.06
N ARG A 171 9.24 -15.40 -17.82
CA ARG A 171 9.29 -14.06 -17.21
C ARG A 171 8.08 -13.76 -16.32
N ALA A 172 6.90 -14.25 -16.69
CA ALA A 172 5.69 -14.11 -15.88
C ALA A 172 5.79 -14.88 -14.55
N ALA A 173 6.34 -16.09 -14.57
CA ALA A 173 6.62 -16.87 -13.36
C ALA A 173 7.66 -16.18 -12.46
N ASP A 174 8.72 -15.64 -13.06
CA ASP A 174 9.74 -14.87 -12.31
C ASP A 174 9.14 -13.63 -11.67
N ALA A 175 8.32 -12.86 -12.42
CA ALA A 175 7.63 -11.69 -11.90
C ALA A 175 6.68 -12.04 -10.74
N PHE A 176 5.97 -13.16 -10.83
CA PHE A 176 5.12 -13.65 -9.75
C PHE A 176 5.93 -13.96 -8.50
N ASP A 177 7.03 -14.71 -8.62
CA ASP A 177 7.87 -15.05 -7.47
C ASP A 177 8.56 -13.82 -6.86
N ASP A 178 8.98 -12.90 -7.71
CA ASP A 178 9.60 -11.63 -7.32
C ASP A 178 8.69 -10.83 -6.39
N VAL A 179 7.42 -10.65 -6.77
CA VAL A 179 6.44 -9.90 -5.96
C VAL A 179 5.94 -10.72 -4.78
N ARG A 180 5.73 -12.04 -4.94
CA ARG A 180 5.06 -12.88 -3.95
C ARG A 180 5.98 -13.35 -2.83
N TYR A 181 7.23 -13.64 -3.15
CA TYR A 181 8.19 -14.27 -2.22
C TYR A 181 9.43 -13.43 -1.99
N LEU A 182 9.94 -12.74 -3.01
CA LEU A 182 11.18 -11.96 -2.91
C LEU A 182 10.96 -10.49 -2.53
N ARG A 183 9.70 -10.07 -2.35
CA ARG A 183 9.27 -8.70 -1.96
C ARG A 183 9.87 -7.61 -2.85
N ARG A 184 10.06 -7.91 -4.13
CA ARG A 184 10.41 -6.90 -5.13
C ARG A 184 9.12 -6.24 -5.60
N HIS A 185 9.17 -4.94 -5.83
CA HIS A 185 8.00 -4.20 -6.31
C HIS A 185 7.74 -4.50 -7.78
N GLY A 186 6.50 -4.85 -8.06
CA GLY A 186 5.92 -4.88 -9.38
C GLY A 186 5.84 -3.49 -9.99
N SER A 187 5.58 -3.45 -11.29
CA SER A 187 5.40 -2.19 -12.02
C SER A 187 4.28 -2.30 -13.03
N ALA A 188 3.76 -1.15 -13.45
CA ALA A 188 2.79 -1.05 -14.52
C ALA A 188 3.28 -1.69 -15.84
N ALA A 189 4.59 -1.69 -16.09
CA ALA A 189 5.18 -2.34 -17.26
C ALA A 189 5.07 -3.86 -17.16
N ILE A 190 5.50 -4.44 -16.03
CA ILE A 190 5.40 -5.89 -15.77
C ILE A 190 3.94 -6.36 -15.85
N TYR A 191 3.03 -5.61 -15.23
CA TYR A 191 1.60 -5.93 -15.29
C TYR A 191 1.07 -5.94 -16.73
N ARG A 192 1.47 -4.95 -17.55
CA ARG A 192 1.07 -4.86 -18.96
C ARG A 192 1.59 -6.03 -19.79
N ASP A 193 2.85 -6.42 -19.58
CA ASP A 193 3.44 -7.58 -20.26
C ASP A 193 2.66 -8.87 -19.92
N LEU A 194 2.22 -8.99 -18.67
CA LEU A 194 1.42 -10.13 -18.22
C LEU A 194 0.00 -10.12 -18.81
N VAL A 195 -0.63 -8.95 -18.94
CA VAL A 195 -1.93 -8.79 -19.64
C VAL A 195 -1.81 -9.15 -21.12
N GLU A 196 -0.73 -8.75 -21.78
CA GLU A 196 -0.48 -9.08 -23.18
C GLU A 196 -0.29 -10.60 -23.35
N LEU A 197 0.48 -11.23 -22.45
CA LEU A 197 0.65 -12.68 -22.44
C LEU A 197 -0.68 -13.41 -22.26
N ASP A 198 -1.45 -13.05 -21.24
CA ASP A 198 -2.78 -13.61 -20.95
C ASP A 198 -3.70 -13.51 -22.18
N THR A 199 -3.81 -12.32 -22.76
CA THR A 199 -4.61 -12.08 -23.97
C THR A 199 -4.16 -12.94 -25.15
N ARG A 200 -2.84 -13.08 -25.35
CA ARG A 200 -2.29 -13.87 -26.45
C ARG A 200 -2.61 -15.35 -26.29
N LEU A 201 -2.51 -15.91 -25.08
CA LEU A 201 -2.85 -17.31 -24.82
C LEU A 201 -4.35 -17.59 -24.97
N THR A 202 -5.22 -16.66 -24.56
CA THR A 202 -6.66 -16.76 -24.79
C THR A 202 -7.00 -16.77 -26.29
N ARG A 203 -6.29 -16.02 -27.13
CA ARG A 203 -6.51 -16.02 -28.59
C ARG A 203 -5.97 -17.24 -29.30
N ALA A 204 -4.71 -17.62 -29.03
CA ALA A 204 -4.04 -18.75 -29.68
C ALA A 204 -4.84 -20.05 -29.53
N THR A 205 -5.59 -20.15 -28.45
CA THR A 205 -6.40 -21.30 -28.15
C THR A 205 -7.80 -21.25 -28.74
N ALA A 206 -8.40 -20.06 -28.88
CA ALA A 206 -9.63 -19.91 -29.65
C ALA A 206 -9.42 -20.34 -31.11
N GLU A 207 -8.23 -20.08 -31.68
CA GLU A 207 -7.83 -20.55 -33.01
C GLU A 207 -7.68 -22.08 -33.06
N ALA A 208 -7.07 -22.70 -32.04
CA ALA A 208 -6.89 -24.15 -31.96
C ALA A 208 -8.21 -24.94 -31.80
N VAL A 209 -9.23 -24.36 -31.16
CA VAL A 209 -10.57 -25.00 -31.01
C VAL A 209 -11.46 -24.78 -32.24
N SER A 210 -11.16 -23.77 -33.06
CA SER A 210 -11.94 -23.46 -34.27
C SER A 210 -11.43 -24.15 -35.55
N ALA A 211 -10.33 -24.89 -35.45
CA ALA A 211 -9.71 -25.66 -36.54
C ALA A 211 -10.10 -27.14 -36.48
#